data_AF-A0A9P7C330-F1
#
_entry.id   AF-A0A9P7C330-F1
#
_cell.length_a   1.000
_cell.length_b   1.000
_cell.length_c   1.000
_cell.angle_alpha   90.00
_cell.angle_beta   90.00
_cell.angle_gamma   90.00
#
_symmetry.space_group_name_H-M   'P 1'
#
loop_
_entity.id
_entity.type
_entity.pdbx_description
1 polymer ?
#
loop_
_entity_poly.entity_id
_entity_poly.type
_entity_poly.pdbx_seq_one_letter_code
_entity_poly.pdbx_strand_id
1 'polypeptide(L)'
;MLARYANDNELIAHDCGLHGNPSHTGVDDLEREYSAELQARMMLYHYASVADGQALAARGYRVAQPGQCVPLASPTAPHVLAQDPP
;
A
#
# COMPACT_ATOMS: atom_id res chain seq x y z
N MET A 1 13.87 0.52 -5.26
CA MET A 1 13.38 1.86 -5.64
C MET A 1 12.30 2.40 -4.71
N LEU A 2 11.38 1.58 -4.17
CA LEU A 2 10.32 2.05 -3.25
C LEU A 2 10.84 2.76 -1.99
N ALA A 3 11.84 2.18 -1.31
CA ALA A 3 12.47 2.75 -0.12
C ALA A 3 13.11 4.13 -0.33
N ARG A 4 13.33 4.57 -1.58
CA ARG A 4 13.84 5.91 -1.87
C ARG A 4 12.75 6.98 -1.71
N TYR A 5 11.50 6.61 -1.96
CA TYR A 5 10.38 7.54 -2.04
C TYR A 5 9.38 7.38 -0.89
N ALA A 6 9.31 6.22 -0.26
CA ALA A 6 8.47 5.93 0.89
C ALA A 6 9.31 5.50 2.10
N ASN A 7 10.09 6.44 2.65
CA ASN A 7 11.01 6.22 3.76
C ASN A 7 10.63 6.91 5.06
N ASP A 8 9.53 7.66 5.10
CA ASP A 8 9.07 8.40 6.26
C ASP A 8 7.80 7.80 6.86
N ASN A 9 7.81 6.47 7.05
CA ASN A 9 6.73 5.69 7.68
C ASN A 9 5.35 5.83 7.02
N GLU A 10 5.31 6.18 5.75
CA GLU A 10 4.06 6.35 5.00
C GLU A 10 3.33 5.01 4.86
N LEU A 11 2.01 5.06 4.87
CA LEU A 11 1.19 3.94 4.41
C LEU A 11 1.38 3.77 2.90
N ILE A 12 1.71 2.55 2.46
CA ILE A 12 1.99 2.26 1.06
C ILE A 12 0.82 1.50 0.46
N ALA A 13 0.04 2.13 -0.41
CA ALA A 13 -0.91 1.38 -1.25
C ALA A 13 -0.11 0.63 -2.34
N HIS A 14 -0.24 -0.70 -2.40
CA HIS A 14 0.47 -1.51 -3.37
C HIS A 14 -0.50 -2.44 -4.13
N ASP A 15 -0.44 -2.41 -5.46
CA ASP A 15 -1.12 -3.37 -6.32
C ASP A 15 -0.44 -4.73 -6.13
N CYS A 16 -1.19 -5.70 -5.62
CA CYS A 16 -0.65 -7.04 -5.37
C CYS A 16 -1.77 -8.08 -5.35
N GLY A 17 -1.61 -9.11 -6.18
CA GLY A 17 -2.43 -10.31 -6.14
C GLY A 17 -1.85 -11.39 -5.24
N LEU A 18 -2.64 -12.41 -4.92
CA LEU A 18 -2.14 -13.61 -4.25
C LEU A 18 -1.08 -14.34 -5.10
N HIS A 19 -1.26 -14.31 -6.43
CA HIS A 19 -0.34 -14.90 -7.38
C HIS A 19 0.18 -13.85 -8.36
N GLY A 20 1.49 -13.77 -8.52
CA GLY A 20 2.14 -12.88 -9.46
C GLY A 20 2.09 -13.41 -10.90
N ASN A 21 2.27 -12.49 -11.85
CA ASN A 21 2.47 -12.80 -13.26
C ASN A 21 3.36 -11.71 -13.89
N PRO A 22 3.78 -11.82 -15.16
CA PRO A 22 4.68 -10.82 -15.77
C PRO A 22 4.16 -9.37 -15.77
N SER A 23 2.85 -9.16 -15.59
CA SER A 23 2.22 -7.85 -15.55
C SER A 23 1.82 -7.39 -14.14
N HIS A 24 1.72 -8.29 -13.15
CA HIS A 24 1.26 -7.97 -11.80
C HIS A 24 2.12 -8.63 -10.73
N THR A 25 2.39 -7.87 -9.67
CA THR A 25 3.16 -8.33 -8.51
C THR A 25 2.35 -9.35 -7.70
N GLY A 26 2.96 -10.49 -7.37
CA GLY A 26 2.43 -11.44 -6.40
C GLY A 26 2.93 -11.19 -4.99
N VAL A 27 2.24 -11.75 -3.99
CA VAL A 27 2.68 -11.62 -2.59
C VAL A 27 4.07 -12.21 -2.36
N ASP A 28 4.41 -13.32 -3.02
CA ASP A 28 5.74 -13.93 -2.92
C ASP A 28 6.84 -13.02 -3.53
N ASP A 29 6.48 -12.14 -4.47
CA ASP A 29 7.41 -11.13 -4.99
C ASP A 29 7.64 -10.01 -3.96
N LEU A 30 6.58 -9.55 -3.28
CA LEU A 30 6.70 -8.57 -2.20
C LEU A 30 7.59 -9.08 -1.06
N GLU A 31 7.35 -10.31 -0.64
CA GLU A 31 8.09 -10.98 0.44
C GLU A 31 9.58 -11.08 0.11
N ARG A 32 9.91 -11.32 -1.16
CA ARG A 32 11.28 -11.46 -1.66
C ARG A 32 12.01 -10.12 -1.84
N GLU A 33 11.31 -9.10 -2.31
CA GLU A 33 11.95 -7.86 -2.80
C GLU A 33 11.97 -6.72 -1.79
N TYR A 34 11.04 -6.71 -0.83
CA TYR A 34 10.93 -5.64 0.16
C TYR A 34 11.30 -6.13 1.56
N SER A 35 11.88 -5.25 2.36
CA SER A 35 12.15 -5.56 3.77
C SER A 35 10.85 -5.70 4.56
N ALA A 36 10.89 -6.43 5.68
CA ALA A 36 9.73 -6.62 6.54
C ALA A 36 9.12 -5.28 7.01
N GLU A 37 9.94 -4.26 7.24
CA GLU A 37 9.51 -2.92 7.65
C GLU A 37 8.72 -2.21 6.54
N LEU A 38 9.09 -2.40 5.27
CA LEU A 38 8.31 -1.90 4.14
C LEU A 38 7.01 -2.67 4.01
N GLN A 39 7.07 -4.00 4.06
CA GLN A 39 5.90 -4.88 3.96
C GLN A 39 4.85 -4.56 5.04
N ALA A 40 5.27 -4.31 6.27
CA ALA A 40 4.37 -3.99 7.39
C ALA A 40 3.59 -2.67 7.20
N ARG A 41 4.06 -1.78 6.33
CA ARG A 41 3.40 -0.52 5.96
C ARG A 41 2.54 -0.63 4.70
N MET A 42 2.56 -1.78 4.03
CA MET A 42 1.77 -1.97 2.81
C MET A 42 0.30 -2.24 3.13
N MET A 43 -0.56 -1.65 2.30
CA MET A 43 -1.96 -1.99 2.13
C MET A 43 -2.16 -2.52 0.71
N LEU A 44 -2.50 -3.79 0.60
CA LEU A 44 -2.63 -4.49 -0.67
C LEU A 44 -4.01 -4.26 -1.27
N TYR A 45 -4.05 -3.98 -2.57
CA TYR A 45 -5.28 -3.84 -3.34
C TYR A 45 -5.13 -4.51 -4.72
N HIS A 46 -6.23 -4.54 -5.49
CA HIS A 46 -6.28 -5.14 -6.84
C HIS A 46 -6.12 -6.66 -6.90
N TYR A 47 -6.41 -7.36 -5.80
CA TYR A 47 -6.48 -8.81 -5.76
C TYR A 47 -7.68 -9.35 -6.56
N ALA A 48 -7.56 -10.58 -7.10
CA ALA A 48 -8.50 -11.10 -8.09
C ALA A 48 -9.86 -11.53 -7.52
N SER A 49 -9.94 -11.81 -6.21
CA SER A 49 -11.16 -12.30 -5.57
C SER A 49 -11.21 -12.01 -4.07
N VAL A 50 -12.40 -12.08 -3.45
CA VAL A 50 -12.53 -11.98 -1.99
C VAL A 50 -11.70 -13.06 -1.27
N ALA A 51 -11.62 -14.27 -1.84
CA ALA A 51 -10.83 -15.36 -1.28
C ALA A 51 -9.32 -15.05 -1.31
N ASP A 52 -8.84 -14.43 -2.39
CA ASP A 52 -7.45 -13.98 -2.51
C ASP A 52 -7.17 -12.91 -1.44
N GLY A 53 -8.07 -11.94 -1.27
CA GLY A 53 -7.96 -10.93 -0.22
C GLY A 53 -7.91 -11.55 1.18
N GLN A 54 -8.70 -12.58 1.45
CA GLN A 54 -8.66 -13.32 2.72
C GLN A 54 -7.34 -14.07 2.90
N ALA A 55 -6.81 -14.69 1.84
CA ALA A 55 -5.52 -15.37 1.89
C ALA A 55 -4.37 -14.40 2.17
N LEU A 56 -4.38 -13.22 1.54
CA LEU A 56 -3.42 -12.15 1.81
C LEU A 56 -3.51 -11.65 3.25
N ALA A 57 -4.73 -11.45 3.77
CA ALA A 57 -4.94 -11.05 5.16
C ALA A 57 -4.47 -12.12 6.15
N ALA A 58 -4.69 -13.41 5.86
CA ALA A 58 -4.21 -14.53 6.67
C ALA A 58 -2.67 -14.63 6.71
N ARG A 59 -1.98 -14.11 5.68
CA ARG A 59 -0.52 -13.95 5.66
C ARG A 59 -0.02 -12.74 6.48
N GLY A 60 -0.93 -11.92 7.03
CA GLY A 60 -0.60 -10.79 7.90
C GLY A 60 -0.56 -9.43 7.21
N TYR A 61 -0.92 -9.35 5.92
CA TYR A 61 -1.00 -8.08 5.21
C TYR A 61 -2.28 -7.31 5.54
N ARG A 62 -2.21 -5.98 5.43
CA ARG A 62 -3.40 -5.15 5.40
C ARG A 62 -3.98 -5.21 3.99
N VAL A 63 -5.26 -5.54 3.87
CA VAL A 63 -5.94 -5.71 2.58
C VAL A 63 -7.08 -4.72 2.47
N ALA A 64 -7.00 -3.85 1.47
CA ALA A 64 -8.01 -2.80 1.24
C ALA A 64 -9.38 -3.41 0.95
N GLN A 65 -10.43 -2.87 1.58
CA GLN A 65 -11.82 -3.27 1.32
C GLN A 65 -12.60 -2.18 0.55
N PRO A 66 -13.62 -2.56 -0.25
CA PRO A 66 -14.49 -1.58 -0.90
C PRO A 66 -15.10 -0.59 0.10
N GLY A 67 -14.94 0.71 -0.17
CA GLY A 67 -15.45 1.78 0.69
C GLY A 67 -14.62 2.04 1.97
N GLN A 68 -13.50 1.33 2.17
CA GLN A 68 -12.64 1.57 3.31
C GLN A 68 -11.99 2.96 3.22
N CYS A 69 -12.17 3.77 4.26
CA CYS A 69 -11.43 5.01 4.46
C CYS A 69 -10.27 4.77 5.43
N VAL A 70 -9.09 5.28 5.10
CA VAL A 70 -7.89 5.16 5.94
C VAL A 70 -7.37 6.56 6.24
N PRO A 71 -7.17 6.92 7.52
CA PRO A 71 -6.60 8.21 7.87
C PRO A 71 -5.14 8.27 7.40
N LEU A 72 -4.76 9.42 6.84
CA LEU A 72 -3.37 9.71 6.47
C LEU A 72 -2.73 10.63 7.51
N ALA A 73 -1.40 10.55 7.61
CA ALA A 73 -0.64 11.50 8.42
C ALA A 73 -0.80 12.92 7.86
N SER A 74 -0.63 13.92 8.73
CA SER A 74 -0.58 15.32 8.30
C SER A 74 0.54 15.52 7.27
N PRO A 75 0.29 16.24 6.16
CA PRO A 75 1.33 16.53 5.19
C PRO A 75 2.50 17.28 5.83
N THR A 76 3.72 16.89 5.48
CA THR A 76 4.96 17.57 5.90
C THR A 76 5.41 18.64 4.92
N ALA A 77 4.90 18.59 3.68
CA ALA A 77 5.17 19.60 2.67
C ALA A 77 4.58 20.96 3.09
N PRO A 78 5.25 22.08 2.76
CA PRO A 78 4.70 23.40 3.03
C PRO A 78 3.33 23.56 2.38
N HIS A 79 2.33 23.92 3.18
CA HIS A 79 1.05 24.36 2.64
C HIS A 79 1.23 25.75 2.06
N VAL A 80 0.95 25.91 0.76
CA VAL A 80 0.65 27.25 0.25
C VAL A 80 -0.70 27.63 0.86
N LEU A 81 -0.70 28.57 1.80
CA LEU A 81 -1.93 29.18 2.26
C LEU A 81 -2.62 29.74 1.03
N ALA A 82 -3.81 29.22 0.71
CA ALA A 82 -4.65 29.83 -0.31
C ALA A 82 -4.84 31.28 0.12
N GLN A 83 -4.36 32.22 -0.69
CA GLN A 83 -4.71 33.62 -0.48
C GLN A 83 -6.21 33.73 -0.69
N ASP A 84 -6.92 34.28 0.29
CA ASP A 84 -8.35 34.57 0.13
C ASP A 84 -8.53 35.41 -1.15
N PRO A 85 -9.48 35.03 -2.03
CA PRO A 85 -9.79 35.88 -3.16
C PRO A 85 -10.27 37.26 -2.67
N PRO A 86 -9.95 38.34 -3.41
CA PRO A 86 -10.29 39.71 -3.02
C PRO A 86 -11.80 39.95 -2.93
#